data_AF-A0A1V4HZM5-F1
#
_entry.id   AF-A0A1V4HZM5-F1
#
_cell.length_a   1.000
_cell.length_b   1.000
_cell.length_c   1.000
_cell.angle_alpha   90.00
_cell.angle_beta   90.00
_cell.angle_gamma   90.00
#
_symmetry.space_group_name_H-M   'P 1'
#
loop_
_entity.id
_entity.type
_entity.pdbx_description
1 polymer ?
#
loop_
_entity_poly.entity_id
_entity_poly.type
_entity_poly.pdbx_seq_one_letter_code
_entity_poly.pdbx_strand_id
1 'polypeptide(L)' 'MIYEVRCVNPRTNEERSITVKADPPAAGVCIQTYAQKLAKPILPAGYLPIGNGVRPLPQ' A
#
# COMPACT_ATOMS: atom_id res chain seq x y z
N MET A 1 -7.79 5.31 9.28
CA MET A 1 -8.33 4.45 8.20
C MET A 1 -7.38 3.30 7.95
N ILE A 2 -7.89 2.11 7.65
CA ILE A 2 -7.04 0.96 7.28
C ILE A 2 -7.06 0.86 5.75
N TYR A 3 -5.87 0.82 5.16
CA TYR A 3 -5.69 0.62 3.73
C TYR A 3 -5.01 -0.71 3.49
N GLU A 4 -5.45 -1.44 2.49
CA GLU A 4 -4.72 -2.57 1.94
C GLU A 4 -3.88 -2.08 0.76
N VAL A 5 -2.59 -2.42 0.76
CA VAL A 5 -1.67 -2.13 -0.33
C VAL A 5 -1.24 -3.47 -0.92
N ARG A 6 -1.64 -3.73 -2.17
CA ARG A 6 -1.18 -4.87 -2.95
C ARG A 6 0.23 -4.62 -3.44
N CYS A 7 1.05 -5.65 -3.36
CA CYS A 7 2.46 -5.63 -3.66
C CYS A 7 2.80 -6.87 -4.47
N VAL A 8 3.78 -6.77 -5.36
CA VAL A 8 4.25 -7.87 -6.20
C VAL A 8 5.75 -8.02 -6.06
N ASN A 9 6.22 -9.26 -6.00
CA ASN A 9 7.64 -9.55 -6.17
C ASN A 9 7.94 -9.72 -7.66
N PRO A 10 8.69 -8.79 -8.30
CA PRO A 10 8.97 -8.85 -9.72
C PRO A 10 9.87 -10.04 -10.11
N ARG A 11 10.51 -10.72 -9.14
CA ARG A 11 11.35 -11.90 -9.40
C ARG A 11 10.57 -13.21 -9.38
N THR A 12 9.56 -13.33 -8.51
CA THR A 12 8.78 -14.57 -8.34
C THR A 12 7.36 -14.47 -8.89
N ASN A 13 6.92 -13.28 -9.31
CA ASN A 13 5.54 -12.94 -9.64
C ASN A 13 4.53 -13.22 -8.50
N GLU A 14 5.02 -13.37 -7.27
CA GLU A 14 4.14 -13.55 -6.11
C GLU A 14 3.51 -12.22 -5.72
N GLU A 15 2.20 -12.24 -5.56
CA GLU A 15 1.45 -11.11 -5.03
C GLU A 15 1.20 -11.28 -3.53
N ARG A 16 1.32 -10.18 -2.80
CA ARG A 16 0.95 -10.09 -1.39
C ARG A 16 0.19 -8.81 -1.12
N SER A 17 -0.69 -8.86 -0.14
CA SER A 17 -1.35 -7.68 0.41
C SER A 17 -0.80 -7.38 1.79
N ILE A 18 -0.48 -6.12 2.04
CA ILE A 18 -0.15 -5.63 3.38
C ILE A 18 -1.19 -4.60 3.83
N THR A 19 -1.47 -4.56 5.13
CA THR A 19 -2.38 -3.59 5.71
C THR A 19 -1.61 -2.46 6.37
N VAL A 20 -2.01 -1.24 6.09
CA VAL A 20 -1.45 -0.01 6.65
C VAL A 20 -2.54 0.76 7.35
N LYS A 21 -2.33 1.05 8.63
CA LYS A 21 -3.13 2.04 9.34
C LYS A 21 -2.57 3.41 9.03
N ALA A 22 -3.41 4.28 8.48
CA ALA A 22 -3.02 5.64 8.16
C ALA A 22 -4.12 6.62 8.59
N ASP A 23 -3.68 7.81 9.01
CA ASP A 23 -4.57 8.92 9.27
C ASP A 23 -5.15 9.48 7.95
N PRO A 24 -6.24 10.26 8.00
CA PRO A 24 -6.76 10.92 6.82
C PRO A 24 -5.67 11.82 6.23
N PRO A 25 -5.33 11.70 4.93
CA PRO A 25 -4.35 12.57 4.33
C PRO A 25 -4.87 14.01 4.26
N ALA A 26 -3.96 14.98 4.25
CA ALA A 26 -4.30 16.38 4.06
C ALA A 26 -5.04 16.60 2.72
N ALA A 27 -5.88 17.64 2.67
CA ALA A 27 -6.63 17.99 1.46
C ALA A 27 -5.69 18.18 0.26
N GLY A 28 -6.03 17.56 -0.88
CA GLY A 28 -5.23 17.60 -2.11
C GLY A 28 -4.17 16.51 -2.24
N VAL A 29 -3.95 15.67 -1.22
CA VAL A 29 -3.00 14.55 -1.30
C VAL A 29 -3.69 13.31 -1.87
N CYS A 30 -3.07 12.69 -2.88
CA CYS A 30 -3.53 11.41 -3.41
C CYS A 30 -3.38 10.30 -2.36
N ILE A 31 -4.50 9.72 -1.93
CA ILE A 31 -4.58 8.65 -0.93
C ILE A 31 -3.71 7.45 -1.35
N GLN A 32 -3.68 7.09 -2.63
CA GLN A 32 -2.88 5.96 -3.13
C GLN A 32 -1.38 6.18 -2.90
N THR A 33 -0.86 7.34 -3.30
CA THR A 33 0.55 7.71 -3.11
C THR A 33 0.90 7.81 -1.63
N TYR A 34 -0.01 8.33 -0.82
CA TYR A 34 0.17 8.44 0.63
C TYR A 34 0.26 7.07 1.30
N ALA A 35 -0.71 6.18 1.05
CA ALA A 35 -0.73 4.82 1.60
C ALA A 35 0.48 3.99 1.14
N GLN A 36 0.89 4.12 -0.13
CA GLN A 36 2.10 3.45 -0.63
C GLN A 36 3.38 3.95 0.04
N LYS A 37 3.49 5.27 0.28
CA LYS A 37 4.65 5.82 1.02
C LYS A 37 4.72 5.28 2.45
N LEU A 38 3.59 5.16 3.13
CA LEU A 38 3.52 4.57 4.48
C LEU A 38 3.81 3.06 4.47
N ALA A 39 3.44 2.37 3.39
CA ALA A 39 3.68 0.95 3.21
C ALA A 39 5.16 0.62 2.92
N LYS A 40 5.94 1.51 2.30
CA LYS A 40 7.36 1.27 1.96
C LYS A 40 8.23 0.64 3.06
N PRO A 41 8.25 1.16 4.31
CA PRO A 41 9.09 0.59 5.38
C PRO A 41 8.64 -0.79 5.87
N ILE A 42 7.40 -1.20 5.58
CA ILE A 42 6.79 -2.46 6.01
C ILE A 42 6.71 -3.48 4.86
N LEU A 43 7.09 -3.08 3.65
CA LEU A 43 7.12 -3.98 2.49
C LEU A 43 8.12 -5.12 2.75
N PRO A 44 7.74 -6.37 2.43
CA PRO A 44 8.69 -7.47 2.45
C PRO A 44 9.84 -7.21 1.47
N ALA A 45 11.04 -7.68 1.80
CA ALA A 45 12.22 -7.48 0.96
C ALA A 45 11.98 -8.01 -0.47
N GLY A 46 12.24 -7.16 -1.46
CA GLY A 46 12.05 -7.49 -2.88
C GLY A 46 10.62 -7.30 -3.41
N TYR A 47 9.65 -6.92 -2.58
CA TYR A 47 8.30 -6.60 -3.03
C TYR A 47 8.17 -5.12 -3.40
N LEU A 48 7.42 -4.84 -4.47
CA LEU A 48 7.09 -3.49 -4.94
C LEU A 48 5.59 -3.25 -4.84
N PRO A 49 5.14 -2.04 -4.45
CA PRO A 49 3.72 -1.73 -4.39
C PRO A 49 3.13 -1.63 -5.80
N ILE A 50 1.93 -2.17 -5.97
CA ILE A 50 1.16 -2.05 -7.22
C ILE A 50 0.51 -0.66 -7.25
N GLY A 51 0.74 0.09 -8.32
CA GLY A 51 0.35 1.51 -8.45
C GLY A 51 -1.12 1.78 -8.09
N ASN A 52 -2.05 1.01 -8.64
CA ASN A 52 -3.49 1.11 -8.35
C ASN A 52 -3.96 0.10 -7.29
N GLY A 53 -3.04 -0.59 -6.62
CA GLY A 53 -3.32 -1.68 -5.68
C GLY A 53 -3.69 -1.23 -4.27
N VAL A 54 -4.04 0.04 -4.07
CA VAL A 54 -4.44 0.58 -2.76
C VAL A 54 -5.96 0.61 -2.67
N ARG A 55 -6.52 -0.05 -1.66
CA ARG A 55 -7.95 0.03 -1.35
C ARG A 55 -8.18 0.31 0.14
N PRO A 56 -9.15 1.18 0.50
CA PRO A 56 -9.59 1.29 1.88
C PRO A 56 -10.32 0.00 2.30
N LEU A 57 -10.09 -0.46 3.52
CA LEU A 57 -10.85 -1.55 4.12
C LEU A 57 -11.93 -0.97 5.04
N PRO A 58 -13.18 -1.46 4.95
CA PRO A 58 -14.19 -1.12 5.95
C PRO A 58 -13.73 -1.62 7.32
N GLN A 59 -13.82 -0.76 8.33
CA GLN A 59 -13.61 -1.15 9.73
C GLN A 59 -14.85 -1.83 10.29
#